data_AF-X6JC50-F1
#
_entry.id   AF-X6JC50-F1
#
_cell.length_a   1.000
_cell.length_b   1.000
_cell.length_c   1.000
_cell.angle_alpha   90.00
_cell.angle_beta   90.00
_cell.angle_gamma   90.00
#
_symmetry.space_group_name_H-M   'P 1'
#
loop_
_entity.id
_entity.type
_entity.pdbx_description
1 polymer ?
#
loop_
_entity_poly.entity_id
_entity_poly.type
_entity_poly.pdbx_seq_one_letter_code
_entity_poly.pdbx_strand_id
1 'polypeptide(L)' 'MKVMIRRTDAGLSAYVPKKDLEEPIIKLEKEELWGGTVTLRNGWRLLLPDLPHDTRLPITVEARKISEEG' A
#
# COMPACT_ATOMS: atom_id res chain seq x y z
N MET A 1 -9.03 1.62 5.77
CA MET A 1 -8.06 1.70 6.89
C MET A 1 -6.99 2.65 6.46
N LYS A 2 -6.59 3.57 7.34
CA LYS A 2 -5.52 4.53 7.03
C LYS A 2 -4.20 3.80 6.85
N VAL A 3 -3.58 4.01 5.70
CA VAL A 3 -2.26 3.52 5.35
C VAL A 3 -1.49 4.66 4.72
N MET A 4 -0.28 4.93 5.23
CA MET A 4 0.65 5.85 4.61
C MET A 4 1.53 5.08 3.63
N ILE A 5 1.50 5.48 2.36
CA ILE A 5 2.43 4.98 1.36
C ILE A 5 3.60 5.95 1.27
N ARG A 6 4.83 5.42 1.35
CA ARG A 6 6.05 6.21 1.28
C ARG A 6 7.13 5.51 0.46
N ARG A 7 8.05 6.30 -0.08
CA ARG A 7 9.26 5.81 -0.73
C ARG A 7 10.42 5.82 0.26
N THR A 8 11.18 4.74 0.30
CA THR A 8 12.39 4.55 1.09
C THR A 8 13.53 4.16 0.15
N ASP A 9 14.76 4.04 0.68
CA ASP A 9 15.92 3.60 -0.10
C ASP A 9 15.75 2.18 -0.67
N ALA A 10 14.90 1.36 -0.04
CA ALA A 10 14.61 -0.02 -0.45
C ALA A 10 13.40 -0.15 -1.40
N GLY A 11 12.70 0.96 -1.71
CA GLY A 11 11.52 0.95 -2.57
C GLY A 11 10.28 1.54 -1.89
N LEU A 12 9.11 0.95 -2.15
CA LEU A 12 7.85 1.41 -1.57
C LEU A 12 7.56 0.70 -0.24
N SER A 13 7.00 1.44 0.72
CA SER A 13 6.62 0.94 2.04
C SER A 13 5.21 1.40 2.41
N ALA A 14 4.48 0.55 3.13
CA ALA A 14 3.16 0.84 3.66
C ALA A 14 3.21 0.87 5.20
N TYR A 15 2.91 2.03 5.79
CA TYR A 15 2.77 2.20 7.23
C TYR A 15 1.30 2.24 7.63
N VAL A 16 0.89 1.42 8.59
CA VAL A 16 -0.47 1.32 9.13
C VAL A 16 -0.46 1.89 10.55
N PRO A 17 -0.80 3.18 10.76
CA PRO A 17 -0.64 3.84 12.06
C PRO A 17 -1.41 3.16 13.19
N LYS A 18 -2.63 2.68 12.90
CA LYS A 18 -3.48 2.02 13.91
C LYS A 18 -2.85 0.75 14.50
N LYS A 19 -1.92 0.13 13.78
CA LYS A 19 -1.27 -1.12 14.19
C LYS A 19 0.22 -0.95 14.46
N ASP A 20 0.71 0.29 14.34
CA ASP A 20 2.14 0.63 14.35
C ASP A 20 3.00 -0.35 13.53
N LEU A 21 2.51 -0.64 12.32
CA LEU A 21 3.08 -1.66 11.45
C LEU A 21 3.60 -0.98 10.19
N GLU A 22 4.87 -1.16 9.88
CA GLU A 22 5.44 -0.78 8.61
C GLU A 22 5.97 -2.01 7.87
N GLU A 23 5.58 -2.15 6.61
CA GLU A 23 6.02 -3.27 5.78
C GLU A 23 6.38 -2.83 4.35
N PRO A 24 7.46 -3.38 3.77
CA PRO A 24 7.78 -3.18 2.36
C PRO A 24 6.69 -3.72 1.45
N ILE A 25 6.41 -2.99 0.37
CA ILE A 25 5.55 -3.46 -0.72
C ILE A 25 6.42 -4.30 -1.66
N ILE A 26 6.09 -5.59 -1.78
CA ILE A 26 6.86 -6.57 -2.56
C ILE A 26 6.21 -6.92 -3.90
N LYS A 27 4.92 -6.61 -4.08
CA LYS A 27 4.21 -6.77 -5.36
C LYS A 27 3.19 -5.65 -5.56
N LEU A 28 3.05 -5.24 -6.82
CA LEU A 28 2.04 -4.31 -7.30
C LEU A 28 1.19 -5.04 -8.35
N GLU A 29 -0.13 -4.96 -8.23
CA GLU A 29 -1.03 -5.45 -9.27
C GLU A 29 -1.01 -4.51 -10.50
N LYS A 30 -0.93 -3.20 -10.24
CA LYS A 30 -0.76 -2.15 -11.26
C LYS A 30 0.58 -1.48 -11.07
N GLU A 31 1.32 -1.31 -12.15
CA GLU A 31 2.61 -0.60 -12.14
C GLU A 31 2.47 0.84 -11.60
N GLU A 32 1.32 1.46 -11.86
CA GLU A 32 0.97 2.81 -11.40
C GLU A 32 0.62 2.91 -9.91
N LEU A 33 0.69 1.80 -9.15
CA LEU A 33 0.38 1.67 -7.71
C LEU A 33 -1.10 1.84 -7.35
N TRP A 34 -1.73 2.90 -7.86
CA TRP A 34 -3.08 3.32 -7.47
C TRP A 34 -4.18 2.57 -8.22
N GLY A 35 -5.35 2.47 -7.58
CA GLY A 35 -6.51 1.79 -8.14
C GLY A 35 -6.32 0.28 -8.33
N GLY A 36 -5.37 -0.33 -7.62
CA GLY A 36 -5.07 -1.77 -7.65
C GLY A 36 -4.62 -2.30 -6.29
N THR A 37 -4.33 -3.60 -6.23
CA THR A 37 -3.86 -4.25 -5.01
C THR A 37 -2.34 -4.19 -4.88
N VAL A 38 -1.85 -4.00 -3.67
CA VAL A 38 -0.43 -4.18 -3.31
C VAL A 38 -0.26 -5.30 -2.30
N THR A 39 0.84 -6.04 -2.42
CA THR A 39 1.21 -7.09 -1.46
C THR A 39 2.38 -6.65 -0.61
N LEU A 40 2.21 -6.72 0.71
CA LEU A 40 3.23 -6.42 1.71
C LEU A 40 4.06 -7.67 2.01
N ARG A 41 5.30 -7.47 2.48
CA ARG A 41 6.22 -8.57 2.83
C ARG A 41 5.63 -9.57 3.84
N ASN A 42 4.82 -9.09 4.78
CA ASN A 42 4.12 -9.93 5.75
C ASN A 42 2.90 -10.69 5.21
N GLY A 43 2.68 -10.69 3.89
CA GLY A 43 1.59 -11.40 3.21
C GLY A 43 0.28 -10.62 3.14
N TRP A 44 0.20 -9.39 3.65
CA TRP A 44 -1.04 -8.62 3.53
C TRP A 44 -1.26 -8.11 2.12
N ARG A 45 -2.50 -8.17 1.66
CA ARG A 45 -2.94 -7.53 0.43
C ARG A 45 -3.80 -6.32 0.74
N LEU A 46 -3.46 -5.18 0.16
CA LEU A 46 -4.17 -3.91 0.36
C LEU A 46 -4.66 -3.37 -0.98
N LEU A 47 -5.96 -3.16 -1.12
CA LEU A 47 -6.54 -2.39 -2.22
C LEU A 47 -6.34 -0.91 -1.93
N LEU A 48 -5.61 -0.22 -2.80
CA LEU A 48 -5.41 1.22 -2.73
C LEU A 48 -6.53 1.97 -3.49
N PRO A 49 -6.88 3.20 -3.09
CA PRO A 49 -7.82 4.00 -3.86
C PRO A 49 -7.24 4.34 -5.23
N ASP A 50 -8.13 4.64 -6.17
CA ASP A 50 -7.75 5.16 -7.47
C ASP A 50 -7.33 6.63 -7.34
N LEU A 51 -6.06 6.90 -7.66
CA LEU A 51 -5.42 8.20 -7.56
C LEU A 51 -4.50 8.39 -8.77
N PRO A 52 -4.21 9.64 -9.16
CA PRO A 52 -3.25 9.92 -10.23
C PRO A 52 -1.87 9.33 -9.95
N HIS A 53 -1.20 8.79 -10.97
CA HIS A 53 0.14 8.22 -10.86
C HIS A 53 1.20 9.23 -10.36
N ASP A 54 1.01 10.53 -10.61
CA ASP A 54 1.90 11.61 -10.16
C ASP A 54 1.63 12.05 -8.70
N THR A 55 0.76 11.34 -7.98
CA THR A 55 0.50 11.57 -6.55
C THR A 55 1.81 11.52 -5.77
N ARG A 56 2.13 12.63 -5.10
CA ARG A 56 3.37 12.76 -4.33
C ARG A 56 3.36 11.89 -3.08
N LEU A 57 4.50 11.26 -2.80
CA LEU A 57 4.74 10.49 -1.59
C LEU A 57 5.60 11.30 -0.60
N PRO A 58 5.44 11.12 0.72
CA PRO A 58 4.50 10.21 1.37
C PRO A 58 3.05 10.73 1.38
N ILE A 59 2.07 9.83 1.30
CA ILE A 59 0.63 10.15 1.38
C ILE A 59 -0.12 9.15 2.24
N THR A 60 -1.08 9.63 3.04
CA THR A 60 -2.01 8.76 3.78
C THR A 60 -3.30 8.60 3.00
N VAL A 61 -3.70 7.35 2.77
CA VAL A 61 -4.91 6.98 2.04
C VAL A 61 -5.77 6.00 2.84
N GLU A 62 -7.04 5.89 2.46
CA GLU A 62 -7.90 4.81 2.95
C GLU A 62 -7.75 3.57 2.05
N ALA A 63 -7.03 2.57 2.53
CA ALA A 63 -6.87 1.28 1.86
C ALA A 63 -7.81 0.22 2.45
N ARG A 64 -8.21 -0.78 1.66
CA ARG A 64 -8.97 -1.94 2.16
C ARG A 64 -8.03 -3.15 2.22
N LYS A 65 -7.93 -3.82 3.36
CA LYS A 65 -7.21 -5.10 3.42
C LYS A 65 -8.07 -6.17 2.77
N ILE A 66 -7.51 -6.86 1.78
CA ILE A 66 -8.13 -8.02 1.16
C ILE A 66 -7.68 -9.24 1.96
N SER A 67 -8.63 -9.87 2.63
CA SER A 67 -8.47 -11.24 3.11
C SER A 67 -8.70 -12.15 1.90
N GLU A 68 -7.86 -13.14 1.71
CA GLU A 68 -8.12 -14.21 0.74
C GLU A 68 -9.33 -14.99 1.25
N GLU A 69 -10.54 -14.58 0.86
CA GLU A 69 -11.72 -15.43 0.93
C GLU A 69 -11.76 -16.24 -0.36
N GLY A 70 -11.41 -17.53 -0.26
CA GLY A 70 -11.39 -18.49 -1.36
C GLY A 70 -10.43 -19.62 -1.09
#